data_AF-A0A6J2VKL1-F1
#
_entry.id   AF-A0A6J2VKL1-F1
#
_cell.length_a   1.000
_cell.length_b   1.000
_cell.length_c   1.000
_cell.angle_alpha   90.00
_cell.angle_beta   90.00
_cell.angle_gamma   90.00
#
_symmetry.space_group_name_H-M   'P 1'
#
loop_
_entity.id
_entity.type
_entity.pdbx_description
1 polymer ?
#
loop_
_entity_poly.entity_id
_entity_poly.type
_entity_poly.pdbx_seq_one_letter_code
_entity_poly.pdbx_strand_id
1 'polypeptide(L)'
;MSVSRSDSSLELELSCPVCFHLFSEPVTLPCGHTYCLNCLEKTKTSAAPGCKGQYCCPECREMYQGSEALQKNFKLRNVVESYRASVRQTDCGVIEKECLETFSQTGECCASSLNKRSDHREEVEAERKNGQDTDEQRSKLANMIKDLKTKIAFVEDVLSKEVERQTAVKTVNSALRADVARVIEEMMELMRSYSIAGMELIEGELRPKEEALGRRVKYVSDLHKRLKEMEIQAGTLLLEWDKTTFCEGLLETEAQVTTLMVEEPPVEMPEDTGEMHTIMTRVCAEFEQRNAQLRVDLGASQRALRAVLNPSEVTFDPDTVHSSLLLSEDLKTASFSVTKQPYPARAERFTSFLQVFSSQSFSSGEHRWGVKVEGCPWVVGVCYRGLPRSGMGSGLESSGHAWCLMWCDNLLRAYEQGQETPLKRTPALNRMEILLSFSQCTLAFYSISNVSGAKTHLHTFKTGFTEPVYLAVRMMSGQPKAHITLCQ
;
A
#
# COMPACT_ATOMS: atom_id res chain seq x y z
N MET A 1 -43.82 -10.21 -3.88
CA MET A 1 -43.54 -9.76 -5.26
C MET A 1 -42.08 -10.05 -5.54
N SER A 2 -41.88 -10.79 -6.62
CA SER A 2 -40.69 -11.49 -7.07
C SER A 2 -39.53 -10.57 -7.47
N VAL A 3 -38.34 -11.16 -7.39
CA VAL A 3 -37.03 -10.64 -7.76
C VAL A 3 -36.92 -10.50 -9.29
N SER A 4 -36.54 -9.32 -9.79
CA SER A 4 -35.97 -9.11 -11.14
C SER A 4 -35.10 -7.84 -11.16
N ARG A 5 -34.02 -7.86 -10.37
CA ARG A 5 -33.06 -6.73 -10.26
C ARG A 5 -31.65 -7.06 -10.78
N SER A 6 -31.45 -8.22 -11.40
CA SER A 6 -30.14 -8.68 -11.90
C SER A 6 -29.91 -8.53 -13.40
N ASP A 7 -30.96 -8.39 -14.23
CA ASP A 7 -30.77 -8.33 -15.69
C ASP A 7 -30.22 -6.97 -16.18
N SER A 8 -30.59 -5.87 -15.53
CA SER A 8 -30.18 -4.54 -15.98
C SER A 8 -28.68 -4.27 -15.84
N SER A 9 -28.01 -4.92 -14.87
CA SER A 9 -26.56 -4.74 -14.64
C SER A 9 -25.72 -5.43 -15.70
N LEU A 10 -26.13 -6.63 -16.14
CA LEU A 10 -25.38 -7.41 -17.12
C LEU A 10 -25.62 -6.90 -18.55
N GLU A 11 -26.81 -6.38 -18.84
CA GLU A 11 -27.11 -5.75 -20.13
C GLU A 11 -26.25 -4.51 -20.39
N LEU A 12 -26.00 -3.70 -19.35
CA LEU A 12 -25.09 -2.55 -19.40
C LEU A 12 -23.64 -2.99 -19.72
N GLU A 13 -23.16 -4.07 -19.11
CA GLU A 13 -21.80 -4.60 -19.36
C GLU A 13 -21.65 -5.22 -20.76
N LEU A 14 -22.74 -5.68 -21.36
CA LEU A 14 -22.76 -6.26 -22.71
C LEU A 14 -23.15 -5.26 -23.81
N SER A 15 -23.24 -3.97 -23.46
CA SER A 15 -23.64 -2.90 -24.37
C SER A 15 -22.47 -2.08 -24.88
N CYS A 16 -22.55 -1.71 -26.15
CA CYS A 16 -21.57 -0.84 -26.80
C CYS A 16 -21.70 0.59 -26.27
N PRO A 17 -20.61 1.23 -25.80
CA PRO A 17 -20.66 2.61 -25.27
C PRO A 17 -21.02 3.68 -26.30
N VAL A 18 -20.99 3.36 -27.59
CA VAL A 18 -21.30 4.31 -28.69
C VAL A 18 -22.77 4.25 -29.11
N CYS A 19 -23.33 3.04 -29.29
CA CYS A 19 -24.73 2.89 -29.71
C CYS A 19 -25.68 2.52 -28.57
N PHE A 20 -25.16 2.28 -27.36
CA PHE A 20 -25.92 1.87 -26.17
C PHE A 20 -26.80 0.63 -26.40
N HIS A 21 -26.42 -0.21 -27.36
CA HIS A 21 -27.07 -1.49 -27.65
C HIS A 21 -26.08 -2.62 -27.41
N LEU A 22 -26.61 -3.81 -27.14
CA LEU A 22 -25.83 -5.06 -27.06
C LEU A 22 -24.88 -5.19 -28.25
N PHE A 23 -23.62 -5.54 -27.98
CA PHE A 23 -22.57 -5.56 -29.01
C PHE A 23 -22.98 -6.33 -30.27
N SER A 24 -22.80 -5.69 -31.42
CA SER A 24 -22.96 -6.28 -32.75
C SER A 24 -21.62 -6.24 -33.46
N GLU A 25 -21.03 -7.41 -33.68
CA GLU A 25 -19.64 -7.57 -34.16
C GLU A 25 -18.63 -6.75 -33.33
N PRO A 26 -18.43 -7.11 -32.04
CA PRO A 26 -17.50 -6.40 -31.17
C PRO A 26 -16.06 -6.53 -31.68
N VAL A 27 -15.33 -5.43 -31.65
CA VAL A 27 -13.89 -5.33 -31.93
C VAL A 27 -13.20 -4.66 -30.75
N THR A 28 -12.05 -5.20 -30.35
CA THR A 28 -11.28 -4.68 -29.22
C THR A 28 -10.08 -3.90 -29.75
N LEU A 29 -9.95 -2.64 -29.32
CA LEU A 29 -8.82 -1.79 -29.66
C LEU A 29 -7.55 -2.22 -28.89
N PRO A 30 -6.33 -1.85 -29.34
CA PRO A 30 -5.09 -2.12 -28.61
C PRO A 30 -5.09 -1.63 -27.16
N CYS A 31 -5.83 -0.55 -26.89
CA CYS A 31 -6.03 0.02 -25.56
C CYS A 31 -6.97 -0.80 -24.65
N GLY A 32 -7.59 -1.88 -25.16
CA GLY A 32 -8.47 -2.77 -24.42
C GLY A 32 -9.97 -2.43 -24.46
N HIS A 33 -10.36 -1.23 -24.90
CA HIS A 33 -11.77 -0.85 -25.05
C HIS A 33 -12.42 -1.56 -26.25
N THR A 34 -13.70 -1.93 -26.09
CA THR A 34 -14.43 -2.75 -27.08
C THR A 34 -15.68 -2.03 -27.58
N TYR A 35 -15.91 -2.08 -28.90
CA TYR A 35 -17.01 -1.39 -29.58
C TYR A 35 -17.60 -2.27 -30.68
N CYS A 36 -18.80 -1.98 -31.15
CA CYS A 36 -19.28 -2.54 -32.42
C CYS A 36 -18.41 -2.02 -33.58
N LEU A 37 -18.03 -2.90 -34.52
CA LEU A 37 -17.25 -2.53 -35.70
C LEU A 37 -17.89 -1.34 -36.45
N ASN A 38 -19.19 -1.42 -36.72
CA ASN A 38 -19.94 -0.36 -37.38
C ASN A 38 -19.96 0.97 -36.59
N CYS A 39 -19.86 0.92 -35.26
CA CYS A 39 -19.82 2.15 -34.45
C CYS A 39 -18.48 2.86 -34.63
N LEU A 40 -17.36 2.10 -34.64
CA LEU A 40 -16.04 2.67 -34.90
C LEU A 40 -15.88 3.19 -36.33
N GLU A 41 -16.51 2.53 -37.31
CA GLU A 41 -16.50 3.00 -38.70
C GLU A 41 -17.31 4.29 -38.91
N LYS A 42 -18.38 4.48 -38.13
CA LYS A 42 -19.20 5.70 -38.16
C LYS A 42 -18.58 6.87 -37.39
N THR A 43 -17.73 6.60 -36.40
CA THR A 43 -16.97 7.64 -35.70
C THR A 43 -15.76 8.14 -36.49
N LYS A 44 -15.56 7.68 -37.73
CA LYS A 44 -14.63 8.31 -38.67
C LYS A 44 -15.16 9.72 -38.98
N THR A 45 -14.45 10.74 -38.45
CA THR A 45 -14.55 12.18 -38.76
C THR A 45 -15.42 13.03 -37.81
N SER A 46 -14.80 13.47 -36.71
CA SER A 46 -15.01 14.82 -36.14
C SER A 46 -13.68 15.58 -35.99
N ALA A 47 -12.69 15.26 -36.85
CA ALA A 47 -11.44 15.99 -36.94
C ALA A 47 -11.61 17.20 -37.87
N ALA A 48 -11.29 18.38 -37.34
CA ALA A 48 -11.26 19.66 -38.05
C ALA A 48 -10.49 19.59 -39.39
N PRO A 49 -10.80 20.47 -40.36
CA PRO A 49 -10.17 20.46 -41.67
C PRO A 49 -8.65 20.73 -41.53
N GLY A 50 -7.85 19.66 -41.70
CA GLY A 50 -6.39 19.72 -41.62
C GLY A 50 -5.71 18.42 -41.19
N CYS A 51 -6.41 17.53 -40.46
CA CYS A 51 -5.84 16.26 -39.99
C CYS A 51 -6.39 15.08 -40.81
N LYS A 52 -5.60 14.60 -41.78
CA LYS A 52 -5.93 13.42 -42.58
C LYS A 52 -5.75 12.14 -41.73
N GLY A 53 -6.87 11.47 -41.43
CA GLY A 53 -6.91 10.00 -41.33
C GLY A 53 -6.38 9.32 -40.06
N GLN A 54 -6.59 9.91 -38.88
CA GLN A 54 -6.17 9.29 -37.62
C GLN A 54 -7.34 8.77 -36.79
N TYR A 55 -7.24 7.53 -36.33
CA TYR A 55 -8.27 6.84 -35.56
C TYR A 55 -7.94 6.87 -34.07
N CYS A 56 -8.90 7.28 -33.24
CA CYS A 56 -8.73 7.38 -31.79
C CYS A 56 -9.82 6.60 -31.07
N CYS A 57 -9.48 5.97 -29.94
CA CYS A 57 -10.44 5.38 -29.03
C CYS A 57 -11.42 6.46 -28.51
N PRO A 58 -12.75 6.25 -28.57
CA PRO A 58 -13.73 7.19 -28.02
C PRO A 58 -13.60 7.46 -26.51
N GLU A 59 -13.08 6.50 -25.73
CA GLU A 59 -12.97 6.61 -24.27
C GLU A 59 -11.62 7.17 -23.81
N CYS A 60 -10.51 6.55 -24.22
CA CYS A 60 -9.17 6.96 -23.75
C CYS A 60 -8.38 7.82 -24.75
N ARG A 61 -8.93 8.05 -25.95
CA ARG A 61 -8.30 8.81 -27.05
C ARG A 61 -6.98 8.22 -27.58
N GLU A 62 -6.66 6.99 -27.22
CA GLU A 62 -5.47 6.29 -27.71
C GLU A 62 -5.58 6.01 -29.21
N MET A 63 -4.47 6.22 -29.92
CA MET A 63 -4.38 6.16 -31.37
C MET A 63 -4.27 4.72 -31.87
N TYR A 64 -4.94 4.38 -32.96
CA TYR A 64 -4.83 3.05 -33.58
C TYR A 64 -4.78 3.10 -35.12
N GLN A 65 -4.30 2.02 -35.73
CA GLN A 65 -3.97 1.94 -37.17
C GLN A 65 -5.18 1.56 -38.05
N GLY A 66 -6.38 2.07 -37.74
CA GLY A 66 -7.58 1.89 -38.55
C GLY A 66 -8.38 0.61 -38.33
N SER A 67 -9.60 0.58 -38.87
CA SER A 67 -10.59 -0.49 -38.63
C SER A 67 -10.24 -1.82 -39.31
N GLU A 68 -9.44 -1.79 -40.39
CA GLU A 68 -9.06 -2.97 -41.18
C GLU A 68 -8.08 -3.90 -40.44
N ALA A 69 -7.32 -3.38 -39.48
CA ALA A 69 -6.35 -4.15 -38.69
C ALA A 69 -6.92 -4.71 -37.37
N LEU A 70 -8.16 -4.36 -37.01
CA LEU A 70 -8.76 -4.74 -35.73
C LEU A 70 -9.29 -6.17 -35.76
N GLN A 71 -8.94 -6.93 -34.72
CA GLN A 71 -9.42 -8.31 -34.56
C GLN A 71 -10.83 -8.31 -33.96
N LYS A 72 -11.74 -9.07 -34.59
CA LYS A 72 -13.10 -9.29 -34.08
C LYS A 72 -13.06 -10.14 -32.81
N ASN A 73 -13.80 -9.73 -31.79
CA ASN A 73 -13.90 -10.44 -30.51
C ASN A 73 -15.04 -11.47 -30.56
N PHE A 74 -14.74 -12.63 -31.14
CA PHE A 74 -15.72 -13.72 -31.31
C PHE A 74 -16.26 -14.25 -29.99
N LYS A 75 -15.47 -14.22 -28.91
CA LYS A 75 -15.93 -14.66 -27.59
C LYS A 75 -17.03 -13.75 -27.05
N LEU A 76 -16.83 -12.44 -27.10
CA LEU A 76 -17.84 -11.48 -26.63
C LEU A 76 -19.12 -11.54 -27.48
N ARG A 77 -18.97 -11.74 -28.80
CA ARG A 77 -20.12 -11.98 -29.68
C ARG A 77 -20.96 -13.18 -29.24
N ASN A 78 -20.32 -14.31 -28.95
CA ASN A 78 -21.02 -15.53 -28.52
C ASN A 78 -21.74 -15.35 -27.17
N VAL A 79 -21.14 -14.57 -26.25
CA VAL A 79 -21.76 -14.23 -24.97
C VAL A 79 -23.02 -13.39 -25.19
N VAL A 80 -22.96 -12.37 -26.05
CA VAL A 80 -24.12 -11.53 -26.39
C VAL A 80 -25.22 -12.33 -27.11
N GLU A 81 -24.86 -13.25 -28.00
CA GLU A 81 -25.85 -14.12 -28.67
C GLU A 81 -26.54 -15.07 -27.68
N SER A 82 -25.79 -15.61 -26.72
CA SER A 82 -26.35 -16.45 -25.64
C SER A 82 -27.27 -15.66 -24.72
N TYR A 83 -26.91 -14.43 -24.38
CA TYR A 83 -27.75 -13.51 -23.60
C TYR A 83 -29.05 -13.16 -24.34
N ARG A 84 -28.98 -12.88 -25.65
CA ARG A 84 -30.19 -12.64 -26.47
C ARG A 84 -31.11 -13.86 -26.51
N ALA A 85 -30.54 -15.08 -26.52
CA ALA A 85 -31.32 -16.31 -26.50
C ALA A 85 -32.00 -16.55 -25.14
N SER A 86 -31.34 -16.22 -24.02
CA SER A 86 -31.93 -16.34 -22.69
C SER A 86 -33.04 -15.31 -22.46
N VAL A 87 -32.88 -14.07 -22.94
CA VAL A 87 -33.92 -13.04 -22.81
C VAL A 87 -35.15 -13.34 -23.67
N ARG A 88 -34.98 -13.97 -24.85
CA ARG A 88 -36.10 -14.41 -25.71
C ARG A 88 -36.93 -15.57 -25.14
N GLN A 89 -36.38 -16.37 -24.22
CA GLN A 89 -37.14 -17.41 -23.53
C GLN A 89 -38.06 -16.86 -22.44
N THR A 90 -37.78 -15.66 -21.93
CA THR A 90 -38.63 -14.93 -20.98
C THR A 90 -39.80 -14.19 -21.62
N ASP A 91 -39.76 -13.93 -22.93
CA ASP A 91 -40.78 -13.15 -23.68
C ASP A 91 -41.77 -14.01 -24.50
N CYS A 92 -41.71 -15.35 -24.41
CA CYS A 92 -42.74 -16.25 -24.98
C CYS A 92 -43.84 -16.61 -23.97
N GLY A 93 -44.15 -15.68 -23.06
CA GLY A 93 -45.03 -15.88 -21.92
C GLY A 93 -46.24 -14.94 -21.85
N VAL A 94 -46.61 -14.22 -22.91
CA VAL A 94 -47.85 -13.42 -22.96
C VAL A 94 -48.37 -13.33 -24.40
N ILE A 95 -49.69 -13.40 -24.57
CA ILE A 95 -50.50 -13.64 -25.79
C ILE A 95 -50.60 -15.16 -26.07
N GLU A 96 -51.64 -15.89 -25.67
CA GLU A 96 -53.07 -15.60 -25.66
C GLU A 96 -53.74 -16.43 -24.56
N LYS A 97 -54.48 -15.77 -23.67
CA LYS A 97 -55.46 -16.41 -22.79
C LYS A 97 -56.80 -15.85 -23.21
N GLU A 98 -57.42 -16.50 -24.19
CA GLU A 98 -58.84 -16.30 -24.50
C GLU A 98 -59.53 -17.67 -24.54
N CYS A 99 -60.67 -17.72 -23.85
CA CYS A 99 -61.68 -18.78 -23.82
C CYS A 99 -61.37 -20.07 -23.04
N LEU A 100 -61.66 -20.01 -21.74
CA LEU A 100 -62.33 -21.11 -21.03
C LEU A 100 -63.65 -20.58 -20.42
N GLU A 101 -64.61 -20.29 -21.30
CA GLU A 101 -66.06 -20.37 -21.06
C GLU A 101 -66.59 -20.96 -22.38
N THR A 102 -67.28 -22.09 -22.48
CA THR A 102 -68.54 -22.44 -21.81
C THR A 102 -68.84 -23.92 -22.11
N PHE A 103 -69.70 -24.50 -21.29
CA PHE A 103 -70.44 -25.75 -21.46
C PHE A 103 -70.91 -26.15 -22.88
N SER A 104 -71.21 -27.45 -22.99
CA SER A 104 -72.09 -28.15 -23.96
C SER A 104 -71.37 -28.67 -25.22
N GLN A 105 -71.20 -29.99 -25.34
CA GLN A 105 -72.12 -30.97 -25.94
C GLN A 105 -72.24 -30.86 -27.45
N THR A 106 -72.29 -32.04 -28.08
CA THR A 106 -72.41 -32.34 -29.53
C THR A 106 -71.08 -32.21 -30.28
N GLY A 107 -70.60 -33.18 -31.04
CA GLY A 107 -71.33 -34.20 -31.79
C GLY A 107 -70.95 -34.00 -33.26
N GLU A 108 -70.09 -34.90 -33.74
CA GLU A 108 -69.80 -35.22 -35.15
C GLU A 108 -69.06 -34.20 -36.03
N CYS A 109 -67.96 -34.68 -36.63
CA CYS A 109 -67.75 -34.86 -38.08
C CYS A 109 -66.23 -34.73 -38.39
N CYS A 110 -65.59 -35.51 -39.26
CA CYS A 110 -66.10 -36.40 -40.29
C CYS A 110 -65.13 -37.57 -40.49
N ALA A 111 -65.72 -38.73 -40.77
CA ALA A 111 -65.06 -39.85 -41.41
C ALA A 111 -64.82 -39.57 -42.90
N SER A 112 -63.70 -40.05 -43.43
CA SER A 112 -63.70 -40.62 -44.78
C SER A 112 -62.57 -41.66 -44.91
N SER A 113 -63.00 -42.91 -44.83
CA SER A 113 -62.55 -44.11 -45.55
C SER A 113 -61.18 -44.09 -46.25
N LEU A 114 -60.39 -45.13 -45.98
CA LEU A 114 -60.17 -46.21 -46.95
C LEU A 114 -59.59 -47.47 -46.27
N ASN A 115 -60.40 -48.53 -46.31
CA ASN A 115 -60.07 -49.96 -46.21
C ASN A 115 -58.60 -50.34 -46.49
N LYS A 116 -58.02 -51.21 -45.64
CA LYS A 116 -57.76 -52.63 -45.97
C LYS A 116 -57.26 -53.44 -44.76
N ARG A 117 -57.68 -54.70 -44.79
CA ARG A 117 -57.45 -55.80 -43.84
C ARG A 117 -56.00 -56.29 -43.84
N SER A 118 -55.68 -57.07 -42.79
CA SER A 118 -54.57 -58.05 -42.65
C SER A 118 -53.18 -57.44 -42.77
N ASP A 119 -52.33 -57.45 -41.74
CA ASP A 119 -51.81 -58.68 -41.13
C ASP A 119 -51.28 -58.44 -39.70
N HIS A 120 -51.73 -59.24 -38.73
CA HIS A 120 -51.10 -59.36 -37.42
C HIS A 120 -49.78 -60.15 -37.54
N ARG A 121 -48.72 -59.53 -38.08
CA ARG A 121 -47.35 -60.06 -37.92
C ARG A 121 -46.19 -59.11 -38.22
N GLU A 122 -46.40 -57.82 -38.41
CA GLU A 122 -45.29 -56.87 -38.59
C GLU A 122 -45.33 -55.65 -37.64
N GLU A 123 -46.50 -55.27 -37.09
CA GLU A 123 -46.59 -54.16 -36.13
C GLU A 123 -46.01 -54.52 -34.74
N VAL A 124 -46.11 -55.77 -34.29
CA VAL A 124 -45.57 -56.20 -33.00
C VAL A 124 -44.03 -56.31 -33.00
N GLU A 125 -43.40 -56.54 -34.16
CA GLU A 125 -41.93 -56.55 -34.27
C GLU A 125 -41.35 -55.15 -34.52
N ALA A 126 -42.10 -54.26 -35.18
CA ALA A 126 -41.74 -52.85 -35.32
C ALA A 126 -41.87 -52.10 -33.98
N GLU A 127 -42.96 -52.28 -33.21
CA GLU A 127 -43.12 -51.68 -31.88
C GLU A 127 -42.13 -52.24 -30.84
N ARG A 128 -41.75 -53.52 -30.97
CA ARG A 128 -40.80 -54.17 -30.05
C ARG A 128 -39.34 -53.86 -30.37
N LYS A 129 -38.96 -53.65 -31.64
CA LYS A 129 -37.65 -53.09 -32.02
C LYS A 129 -37.54 -51.60 -31.69
N ASN A 130 -38.60 -50.81 -31.90
CA ASN A 130 -38.62 -49.39 -31.57
C ASN A 130 -38.67 -49.15 -30.04
N GLY A 131 -39.31 -50.06 -29.29
CA GLY A 131 -39.31 -50.11 -27.82
C GLY A 131 -37.96 -50.52 -27.20
N GLN A 132 -37.23 -51.46 -27.81
CA GLN A 132 -35.89 -51.84 -27.35
C GLN A 132 -34.83 -50.76 -27.62
N ASP A 133 -34.89 -50.08 -28.77
CA ASP A 133 -33.98 -48.96 -29.09
C ASP A 133 -34.26 -47.73 -28.19
N THR A 134 -35.53 -47.45 -27.89
CA THR A 134 -35.89 -46.37 -26.95
C THR A 134 -35.53 -46.67 -25.48
N ASP A 135 -35.57 -47.92 -25.03
CA ASP A 135 -35.15 -48.31 -23.67
C ASP A 135 -33.62 -48.27 -23.50
N GLU A 136 -32.87 -48.66 -24.54
CA GLU A 136 -31.40 -48.52 -24.58
C GLU A 136 -30.98 -47.03 -24.58
N GLN A 137 -31.66 -46.19 -25.37
CA GLN A 137 -31.44 -44.74 -25.34
C GLN A 137 -31.80 -44.11 -23.99
N ARG A 138 -32.87 -44.56 -23.32
CA ARG A 138 -33.24 -44.12 -21.96
C ARG A 138 -32.21 -44.54 -20.91
N SER A 139 -31.68 -45.76 -20.99
CA SER A 139 -30.61 -46.23 -20.11
C SER A 139 -29.31 -45.43 -20.30
N LYS A 140 -28.94 -45.13 -21.56
CA LYS A 140 -27.81 -44.27 -21.88
C LYS A 140 -27.99 -42.86 -21.30
N LEU A 141 -29.18 -42.27 -21.46
CA LEU A 141 -29.50 -40.97 -20.89
C LEU A 141 -29.48 -41.00 -19.36
N ALA A 142 -29.97 -42.06 -18.72
CA ALA A 142 -29.94 -42.23 -17.26
C ALA A 142 -28.50 -42.28 -16.72
N ASN A 143 -27.59 -42.98 -17.41
CA ASN A 143 -26.17 -43.01 -17.06
C ASN A 143 -25.52 -41.63 -17.23
N MET A 144 -25.82 -40.93 -18.33
CA MET A 144 -25.36 -39.54 -18.52
C MET A 144 -25.87 -38.61 -17.41
N ILE A 145 -27.13 -38.75 -16.98
CA ILE A 145 -27.68 -37.98 -15.86
C ILE A 145 -26.94 -38.31 -14.56
N LYS A 146 -26.61 -39.58 -14.32
CA LYS A 146 -25.82 -39.99 -13.14
C LYS A 146 -24.43 -39.36 -13.16
N ASP A 147 -23.74 -39.37 -14.30
CA ASP A 147 -22.42 -38.77 -14.47
C ASP A 147 -22.47 -37.24 -14.34
N LEU A 148 -23.53 -36.61 -14.84
CA LEU A 148 -23.77 -35.17 -14.64
C LEU A 148 -23.99 -34.86 -13.16
N LYS A 149 -24.78 -35.66 -12.42
CA LYS A 149 -25.01 -35.46 -10.98
C LYS A 149 -23.71 -35.57 -10.17
N THR A 150 -22.88 -36.57 -10.46
CA THR A 150 -21.58 -36.71 -9.76
C THR A 150 -20.65 -35.55 -10.11
N LYS A 151 -20.65 -35.08 -11.37
CA LYS A 151 -19.86 -33.91 -11.77
C LYS A 151 -20.35 -32.61 -11.14
N ILE A 152 -21.66 -32.41 -11.05
CA ILE A 152 -22.27 -31.25 -10.38
C ILE A 152 -21.83 -31.22 -8.91
N ALA A 153 -21.97 -32.33 -8.17
CA ALA A 153 -21.57 -32.39 -6.77
C ALA A 153 -20.07 -32.09 -6.56
N PHE A 154 -19.21 -32.58 -7.46
CA PHE A 154 -17.77 -32.24 -7.43
C PHE A 154 -17.52 -30.76 -7.71
N VAL A 155 -18.20 -30.16 -8.69
CA VAL A 155 -18.07 -28.74 -9.02
C VAL A 155 -18.60 -27.86 -7.88
N GLU A 156 -19.69 -28.25 -7.22
CA GLU A 156 -20.24 -27.55 -6.05
C GLU A 156 -19.24 -27.54 -4.87
N ASP A 157 -18.58 -28.66 -4.57
CA ASP A 157 -17.53 -28.72 -3.53
C ASP A 157 -16.34 -27.82 -3.87
N VAL A 158 -15.86 -27.85 -5.12
CA VAL A 158 -14.77 -26.97 -5.57
C VAL A 158 -15.20 -25.50 -5.54
N LEU A 159 -16.44 -25.19 -5.94
CA LEU A 159 -16.99 -23.84 -5.90
C LEU A 159 -17.05 -23.32 -4.46
N SER A 160 -17.50 -24.13 -3.50
CA SER A 160 -17.53 -23.75 -2.08
C SER A 160 -16.13 -23.39 -1.58
N LYS A 161 -15.13 -24.23 -1.85
CA LYS A 161 -13.73 -23.98 -1.47
C LYS A 161 -13.16 -22.71 -2.13
N GLU A 162 -13.52 -22.46 -3.39
CA GLU A 162 -13.04 -21.28 -4.11
C GLU A 162 -13.71 -19.99 -3.62
N VAL A 163 -14.99 -20.04 -3.25
CA VAL A 163 -15.70 -18.92 -2.60
C VAL A 163 -15.07 -18.62 -1.23
N GLU A 164 -14.81 -19.63 -0.41
CA GLU A 164 -14.11 -19.47 0.86
C GLU A 164 -12.73 -18.84 0.66
N ARG A 165 -11.94 -19.35 -0.29
CA ARG A 165 -10.64 -18.79 -0.67
C ARG A 165 -10.74 -17.33 -1.14
N GLN A 166 -11.75 -17.01 -1.95
CA GLN A 166 -12.02 -15.65 -2.41
C GLN A 166 -12.30 -14.72 -1.23
N THR A 167 -13.12 -15.14 -0.26
CA THR A 167 -13.40 -14.33 0.94
C THR A 167 -12.14 -14.13 1.78
N ALA A 168 -11.35 -15.18 2.01
CA ALA A 168 -10.09 -15.08 2.75
C ALA A 168 -9.11 -14.10 2.09
N VAL A 169 -8.92 -14.19 0.76
CA VAL A 169 -8.07 -13.26 0.00
C VAL A 169 -8.58 -11.83 0.07
N LYS A 170 -9.90 -11.61 -0.05
CA LYS A 170 -10.50 -10.28 0.09
C LYS A 170 -10.21 -9.67 1.47
N THR A 171 -10.37 -10.46 2.54
CA THR A 171 -10.12 -10.02 3.92
C THR A 171 -8.66 -9.64 4.13
N VAL A 172 -7.71 -10.48 3.70
CA VAL A 172 -6.27 -10.18 3.79
C VAL A 172 -5.92 -8.92 2.99
N ASN A 173 -6.44 -8.79 1.77
CA ASN A 173 -6.20 -7.61 0.94
C ASN A 173 -6.83 -6.33 1.53
N SER A 174 -7.98 -6.40 2.21
CA SER A 174 -8.54 -5.25 2.90
C SER A 174 -7.68 -4.85 4.10
N ALA A 175 -7.18 -5.81 4.88
CA ALA A 175 -6.29 -5.55 6.00
C ALA A 175 -4.99 -4.89 5.53
N LEU A 176 -4.35 -5.43 4.49
CA LEU A 176 -3.14 -4.86 3.90
C LEU A 176 -3.34 -3.40 3.46
N ARG A 177 -4.47 -3.09 2.79
CA ARG A 177 -4.79 -1.72 2.40
C ARG A 177 -4.95 -0.79 3.60
N ALA A 178 -5.60 -1.26 4.66
CA ALA A 178 -5.77 -0.49 5.89
C ALA A 178 -4.42 -0.21 6.57
N ASP A 179 -3.54 -1.21 6.66
CA ASP A 179 -2.21 -1.07 7.25
C ASP A 179 -1.31 -0.11 6.46
N VAL A 180 -1.30 -0.22 5.13
CA VAL A 180 -0.57 0.71 4.26
C VAL A 180 -1.10 2.14 4.41
N ALA A 181 -2.43 2.31 4.37
CA ALA A 181 -3.05 3.63 4.53
C ALA A 181 -2.69 4.27 5.88
N ARG A 182 -2.73 3.49 6.97
CA ARG A 182 -2.36 3.95 8.30
C ARG A 182 -0.92 4.50 8.34
N VAL A 183 0.05 3.76 7.79
CA VAL A 183 1.45 4.21 7.81
C VAL A 183 1.66 5.46 6.94
N ILE A 184 0.98 5.57 5.80
CA ILE A 184 1.04 6.77 4.97
C ILE A 184 0.45 7.97 5.72
N GLU A 185 -0.67 7.79 6.42
CA GLU A 185 -1.28 8.84 7.26
C GLU A 185 -0.32 9.31 8.36
N GLU A 186 0.38 8.39 9.03
CA GLU A 186 1.42 8.74 10.03
C GLU A 186 2.54 9.59 9.41
N MET A 187 2.98 9.29 8.18
CA MET A 187 3.97 10.12 7.47
C MET A 187 3.43 11.51 7.14
N MET A 188 2.17 11.61 6.72
CA MET A 188 1.53 12.90 6.41
C MET A 188 1.41 13.75 7.68
N GLU A 189 1.01 13.15 8.81
CA GLU A 189 0.90 13.86 10.08
C GLU A 189 2.26 14.33 10.60
N LEU A 190 3.32 13.53 10.46
CA LEU A 190 4.70 13.94 10.77
C LEU A 190 5.11 15.19 9.98
N MET A 191 4.86 15.20 8.66
CA MET A 191 5.16 16.35 7.81
C MET A 191 4.32 17.58 8.20
N ARG A 192 3.02 17.38 8.46
CA ARG A 192 2.10 18.45 8.87
C ARG A 192 2.53 19.08 10.20
N SER A 193 2.86 18.24 11.18
CA SER A 193 3.34 18.67 12.50
C SER A 193 4.65 19.45 12.39
N TYR A 194 5.60 18.97 11.59
CA TYR A 194 6.86 19.67 11.32
C TYR A 194 6.63 21.05 10.69
N SER A 195 5.76 21.13 9.67
CA SER A 195 5.43 22.41 9.01
C SER A 195 4.79 23.41 9.96
N ILE A 196 3.81 22.99 10.78
CA ILE A 196 3.16 23.88 11.75
C ILE A 196 4.18 24.39 12.76
N ALA A 197 4.94 23.50 13.38
CA ALA A 197 5.86 23.87 14.43
C ALA A 197 7.04 24.73 13.90
N GLY A 198 7.47 24.49 12.66
CA GLY A 198 8.48 25.34 12.00
C GLY A 198 7.96 26.75 11.74
N MET A 199 6.70 26.90 11.31
CA MET A 199 6.07 28.20 11.14
C MET A 199 5.87 28.93 12.48
N GLU A 200 5.41 28.22 13.52
CA GLU A 200 5.25 28.79 14.87
C GLU A 200 6.56 29.32 15.43
N LEU A 201 7.69 28.62 15.18
CA LEU A 201 9.01 29.05 15.62
C LEU A 201 9.43 30.38 14.95
N ILE A 202 9.22 30.50 13.63
CA ILE A 202 9.55 31.71 12.89
C ILE A 202 8.64 32.87 13.31
N GLU A 203 7.33 32.63 13.32
CA GLU A 203 6.32 33.61 13.70
C GLU A 203 6.48 34.11 15.15
N GLY A 204 6.93 33.22 16.05
CA GLY A 204 7.20 33.57 17.45
C GLY A 204 8.29 34.64 17.61
N GLU A 205 9.25 34.71 16.68
CA GLU A 205 10.32 35.70 16.69
C GLU A 205 9.98 36.95 15.85
N LEU A 206 9.33 36.77 14.70
CA LEU A 206 9.03 37.88 13.78
C LEU A 206 7.86 38.74 14.27
N ARG A 207 6.76 38.11 14.68
CA ARG A 207 5.51 38.83 15.00
C ARG A 207 5.66 39.87 16.12
N PRO A 208 6.33 39.58 17.26
CA PRO A 208 6.49 40.59 18.31
C PRO A 208 7.27 41.83 17.84
N LYS A 209 8.26 41.63 16.96
CA LYS A 209 9.06 42.72 16.38
C LYS A 209 8.21 43.56 15.41
N GLU A 210 7.47 42.92 14.52
CA GLU A 210 6.54 43.60 13.60
C GLU A 210 5.48 44.40 14.35
N GLU A 211 4.90 43.83 15.42
CA GLU A 211 3.94 44.51 16.27
C GLU A 211 4.56 45.69 17.03
N ALA A 212 5.78 45.54 17.55
CA ALA A 212 6.51 46.62 18.21
C ALA A 212 6.80 47.78 17.25
N LEU A 213 7.25 47.46 16.03
CA LEU A 213 7.47 48.45 14.97
C LEU A 213 6.15 49.12 14.57
N GLY A 214 5.07 48.34 14.42
CA GLY A 214 3.74 48.86 14.13
C GLY A 214 3.24 49.86 15.19
N ARG A 215 3.47 49.57 16.48
CA ARG A 215 3.16 50.49 17.58
C ARG A 215 3.97 51.80 17.49
N ARG A 216 5.26 51.71 17.15
CA ARG A 216 6.13 52.90 16.98
C ARG A 216 5.71 53.75 15.79
N VAL A 217 5.43 53.13 14.65
CA VAL A 217 4.95 53.83 13.45
C VAL A 217 3.64 54.56 13.75
N LYS A 218 2.70 53.91 14.45
CA LYS A 218 1.45 54.54 14.87
C LYS A 218 1.69 55.74 15.78
N TYR A 219 2.52 55.60 16.81
CA TYR A 219 2.86 56.69 17.73
C TYR A 219 3.47 57.90 17.00
N VAL A 220 4.46 57.67 16.14
CA VAL A 220 5.14 58.75 15.39
C VAL A 220 4.18 59.41 14.41
N SER A 221 3.31 58.63 13.76
CA SER A 221 2.26 59.16 12.88
C SER A 221 1.27 60.05 13.64
N ASP A 222 0.83 59.63 14.83
CA ASP A 222 -0.10 60.39 15.67
C ASP A 222 0.55 61.68 16.22
N LEU A 223 1.82 61.62 16.63
CA LEU A 223 2.59 62.81 17.02
C LEU A 223 2.79 63.77 15.85
N HIS A 224 3.16 63.27 14.67
CA HIS A 224 3.31 64.07 13.46
C HIS A 224 2.00 64.80 13.10
N LYS A 225 0.87 64.10 13.18
CA LYS A 225 -0.45 64.68 12.91
C LYS A 225 -0.78 65.81 13.87
N ARG A 226 -0.59 65.60 15.18
CA ARG A 226 -0.83 66.64 16.20
C ARG A 226 0.08 67.86 16.00
N LEU A 227 1.36 67.64 15.70
CA LEU A 227 2.29 68.74 15.40
C LEU A 227 1.87 69.53 14.16
N LYS A 228 1.40 68.86 13.10
CA LYS A 228 0.89 69.50 11.89
C LYS A 228 -0.39 70.29 12.13
N GLU A 229 -1.32 69.76 12.92
CA GLU A 229 -2.54 70.46 13.32
C GLU A 229 -2.21 71.73 14.11
N MET A 230 -1.27 71.65 15.06
CA MET A 230 -0.81 72.81 15.83
C MET A 230 -0.09 73.85 14.99
N GLU A 231 0.73 73.44 14.02
CA GLU A 231 1.38 74.33 13.07
C GLU A 231 0.33 75.16 12.29
N ILE A 232 -0.73 74.50 11.81
CA ILE A 232 -1.82 75.15 11.07
C ILE A 232 -2.63 76.09 11.98
N GLN A 233 -2.95 75.66 13.21
CA GLN A 233 -3.68 76.47 14.17
C GLN A 233 -2.91 77.75 14.54
N ALA A 234 -1.62 77.63 14.86
CA ALA A 234 -0.75 78.77 15.14
C ALA A 234 -0.66 79.72 13.93
N GLY A 235 -0.54 79.15 12.72
CA GLY A 235 -0.55 79.92 11.47
C GLY A 235 -1.86 80.67 11.21
N THR A 236 -3.00 80.09 11.60
CA THR A 236 -4.32 80.72 11.46
C THR A 236 -4.50 81.86 12.46
N LEU A 237 -4.08 81.66 13.71
CA LEU A 237 -4.17 82.67 14.78
C LEU A 237 -3.38 83.95 14.43
N LEU A 238 -2.28 83.84 13.69
CA LEU A 238 -1.52 85.00 13.19
C LEU A 238 -2.33 85.92 12.27
N LEU A 239 -3.42 85.43 11.68
CA LEU A 239 -4.30 86.21 10.82
C LEU A 239 -5.46 86.89 11.57
N GLU A 240 -5.54 86.72 12.90
CA GLU A 240 -6.61 87.26 13.73
C GLU A 240 -6.41 88.75 14.05
N TRP A 241 -7.42 89.58 13.78
CA TRP A 241 -7.33 91.04 13.94
C TRP A 241 -7.92 91.55 15.26
N ASP A 242 -8.77 90.74 15.91
CA ASP A 242 -9.32 91.07 17.23
C ASP A 242 -8.29 90.80 18.33
N LYS A 243 -7.89 91.85 19.05
CA LYS A 243 -6.81 91.79 20.03
C LYS A 243 -7.13 90.86 21.21
N THR A 244 -8.39 90.84 21.65
CA THR A 244 -8.83 89.99 22.77
C THR A 244 -8.81 88.51 22.39
N THR A 245 -9.37 88.17 21.24
CA THR A 245 -9.39 86.81 20.68
C THR A 245 -7.98 86.30 20.39
N PHE A 246 -7.10 87.15 19.84
CA PHE A 246 -5.70 86.82 19.61
C PHE A 246 -4.95 86.50 20.91
N CYS A 247 -5.09 87.32 21.95
CA CYS A 247 -4.40 87.12 23.23
C CYS A 247 -4.88 85.85 23.95
N GLU A 248 -6.18 85.54 23.91
CA GLU A 248 -6.73 84.30 24.49
C GLU A 248 -6.23 83.06 23.72
N GLY A 249 -6.29 83.09 22.38
CA GLY A 249 -5.80 82.00 21.54
C GLY A 249 -4.28 81.78 21.64
N LEU A 250 -3.50 82.85 21.89
CA LEU A 250 -2.05 82.76 22.04
C LEU A 250 -1.67 81.99 23.30
N LEU A 251 -2.31 82.28 24.43
CA LEU A 251 -2.07 81.59 25.70
C LEU A 251 -2.42 80.09 25.59
N GLU A 252 -3.53 79.76 24.93
CA GLU A 252 -3.94 78.38 24.71
C GLU A 252 -2.96 77.64 23.78
N THR A 253 -2.55 78.28 22.68
CA THR A 253 -1.61 77.70 21.71
C THR A 253 -0.23 77.50 22.34
N GLU A 254 0.28 78.46 23.12
CA GLU A 254 1.56 78.33 23.85
C GLU A 254 1.56 77.16 24.83
N ALA A 255 0.46 76.95 25.57
CA ALA A 255 0.33 75.82 26.49
C ALA A 255 0.36 74.47 25.76
N GLN A 256 -0.33 74.36 24.63
CA GLN A 256 -0.38 73.14 23.82
C GLN A 256 0.97 72.85 23.13
N VAL A 257 1.63 73.88 22.58
CA VAL A 257 2.96 73.75 21.99
C VAL A 257 3.98 73.33 23.04
N THR A 258 3.98 73.95 24.23
CA THR A 258 4.88 73.57 25.32
C THR A 258 4.72 72.09 25.70
N THR A 259 3.48 71.60 25.72
CA THR A 259 3.19 70.18 26.01
C THR A 259 3.75 69.25 24.93
N LEU A 260 3.54 69.56 23.65
CA LEU A 260 4.01 68.74 22.53
C LEU A 260 5.52 68.77 22.33
N MET A 261 6.17 69.90 22.64
CA MET A 261 7.63 70.03 22.52
C MET A 261 8.40 69.21 23.57
N VAL A 262 7.74 68.80 24.66
CA VAL A 262 8.30 67.89 25.67
C VAL A 262 8.07 66.41 25.31
N GLU A 263 7.16 66.13 24.36
CA GLU A 263 6.82 64.78 23.94
C GLU A 263 7.87 64.26 22.93
N GLU A 264 8.90 63.57 23.41
CA GLU A 264 9.93 63.00 22.55
C GLU A 264 9.52 61.63 21.97
N PRO A 265 9.79 61.36 20.68
CA PRO A 265 9.62 60.02 20.12
C PRO A 265 10.64 59.04 20.71
N PRO A 266 10.29 57.75 20.89
CA PRO A 266 11.22 56.76 21.40
C PRO A 266 12.48 56.63 20.51
N VAL A 267 13.63 57.06 21.04
CA VAL A 267 14.91 57.18 20.31
C VAL A 267 15.68 55.86 20.20
N GLU A 268 15.32 54.81 20.94
CA GLU A 268 16.09 53.56 20.90
C GLU A 268 16.03 52.89 19.52
N MET A 269 17.19 52.93 18.87
CA MET A 269 17.59 52.04 17.80
C MET A 269 18.58 51.07 18.43
N PRO A 270 18.18 49.84 18.81
CA PRO A 270 19.14 48.76 18.89
C PRO A 270 19.75 48.62 17.49
N GLU A 271 21.04 48.40 17.39
CA GLU A 271 21.65 47.91 16.15
C GLU A 271 21.08 46.50 15.87
N ASP A 272 19.89 46.45 15.26
CA ASP A 272 18.99 45.27 15.13
C ASP A 272 19.60 44.12 14.31
N THR A 273 20.68 44.38 13.57
CA THR A 273 21.39 43.36 12.79
C THR A 273 22.10 42.34 13.68
N GLY A 274 22.71 42.75 14.79
CA GLY A 274 23.40 41.85 15.71
C GLY A 274 22.44 40.96 16.51
N GLU A 275 21.31 41.53 16.94
CA GLU A 275 20.26 40.82 17.68
C GLU A 275 19.48 39.88 16.76
N MET A 276 19.14 40.31 15.54
CA MET A 276 18.50 39.45 14.53
C MET A 276 19.39 38.28 14.12
N HIS A 277 20.69 38.50 13.93
CA HIS A 277 21.61 37.41 13.59
C HIS A 277 21.69 36.36 14.71
N THR A 278 21.69 36.81 15.96
CA THR A 278 21.71 35.92 17.14
C THR A 278 20.41 35.10 17.22
N ILE A 279 19.25 35.75 17.02
CA ILE A 279 17.95 35.07 17.01
C ILE A 279 17.87 34.05 15.87
N MET A 280 18.26 34.44 14.64
CA MET A 280 18.24 33.51 13.51
C MET A 280 19.19 32.34 13.70
N THR A 281 20.33 32.53 14.37
CA THR A 281 21.24 31.43 14.72
C THR A 281 20.56 30.43 15.67
N ARG A 282 19.81 30.92 16.67
CA ARG A 282 19.01 30.06 17.57
C ARG A 282 17.91 29.31 16.83
N VAL A 283 17.14 30.02 15.99
CA VAL A 283 16.07 29.43 15.17
C VAL A 283 16.64 28.35 14.23
N CYS A 284 17.79 28.60 13.59
CA CYS A 284 18.47 27.62 12.76
C CYS A 284 18.84 26.35 13.54
N ALA A 285 19.41 26.49 14.74
CA ALA A 285 19.77 25.34 15.57
C ALA A 285 18.55 24.50 15.97
N GLU A 286 17.43 25.14 16.31
CA GLU A 286 16.18 24.44 16.59
C GLU A 286 15.60 23.73 15.35
N PHE A 287 15.69 24.36 14.18
CA PHE A 287 15.32 23.73 12.91
C PHE A 287 16.19 22.51 12.60
N GLU A 288 17.49 22.58 12.81
CA GLU A 288 18.41 21.45 12.62
C GLU A 288 18.06 20.28 13.54
N GLN A 289 17.74 20.56 14.81
CA GLN A 289 17.28 19.54 15.75
C GLN A 289 15.97 18.90 15.29
N ARG A 290 14.97 19.69 14.89
CA ARG A 290 13.69 19.18 14.38
C ARG A 290 13.85 18.41 13.08
N ASN A 291 14.74 18.85 12.19
CA ASN A 291 15.09 18.14 10.95
C ASN A 291 15.75 16.79 11.22
N ALA A 292 16.60 16.69 12.25
CA ALA A 292 17.16 15.42 12.68
C ALA A 292 16.04 14.48 13.19
N GLN A 293 15.14 14.99 14.02
CA GLN A 293 14.02 14.22 14.54
C GLN A 293 13.06 13.74 13.44
N LEU A 294 12.65 14.64 12.53
CA LEU A 294 11.77 14.31 11.39
C LEU A 294 12.38 13.20 10.52
N ARG A 295 13.69 13.24 10.26
CA ARG A 295 14.38 12.19 9.49
C ARG A 295 14.32 10.84 10.19
N VAL A 296 14.50 10.80 11.51
CA VAL A 296 14.42 9.57 12.30
C VAL A 296 13.01 8.99 12.24
N ASP A 297 11.99 9.80 12.47
CA ASP A 297 10.59 9.37 12.54
C ASP A 297 10.06 8.96 11.16
N LEU A 298 10.34 9.75 10.12
CA LEU A 298 9.98 9.40 8.75
C LEU A 298 10.66 8.10 8.31
N GLY A 299 11.94 7.91 8.67
CA GLY A 299 12.65 6.66 8.44
C GLY A 299 12.00 5.48 9.15
N ALA A 300 11.48 5.66 10.37
CA ALA A 300 10.72 4.63 11.08
C ALA A 300 9.43 4.24 10.34
N SER A 301 8.66 5.22 9.89
CA SER A 301 7.45 4.98 9.09
C SER A 301 7.77 4.28 7.77
N GLN A 302 8.87 4.65 7.09
CA GLN A 302 9.29 4.00 5.84
C GLN A 302 9.63 2.52 6.05
N ARG A 303 10.27 2.19 7.17
CA ARG A 303 10.55 0.80 7.54
C ARG A 303 9.29 0.03 7.92
N ALA A 304 8.36 0.66 8.63
CA ALA A 304 7.06 0.06 8.93
C ALA A 304 6.28 -0.25 7.64
N LEU A 305 6.25 0.68 6.68
CA LEU A 305 5.61 0.47 5.39
C LEU A 305 6.25 -0.70 4.63
N ARG A 306 7.59 -0.79 4.63
CA ARG A 306 8.31 -1.91 4.03
C ARG A 306 7.96 -3.24 4.69
N ALA A 307 7.89 -3.29 6.02
CA ALA A 307 7.51 -4.50 6.75
C ALA A 307 6.07 -4.95 6.43
N VAL A 308 5.14 -4.00 6.24
CA VAL A 308 3.76 -4.29 5.82
C VAL A 308 3.72 -4.87 4.40
N LEU A 309 4.49 -4.29 3.46
CA LEU A 309 4.52 -4.71 2.07
C LEU A 309 5.32 -6.00 1.84
N ASN A 310 6.30 -6.28 2.70
CA ASN A 310 7.18 -7.44 2.60
C ASN A 310 7.46 -8.03 3.99
N PRO A 311 6.50 -8.75 4.58
CA PRO A 311 6.62 -9.31 5.92
C PRO A 311 7.74 -10.37 6.05
N SER A 312 8.17 -10.94 4.93
CA SER A 312 9.30 -11.88 4.87
C SER A 312 10.67 -11.17 4.85
N GLU A 313 10.69 -9.84 4.68
CA GLU A 313 11.91 -9.06 4.73
C GLU A 313 12.35 -8.84 6.17
N VAL A 314 13.54 -9.37 6.49
CA VAL A 314 14.09 -9.28 7.84
C VAL A 314 15.01 -8.08 7.95
N THR A 315 14.83 -7.33 9.03
CA THR A 315 15.64 -6.16 9.38
C THR A 315 16.11 -6.29 10.82
N PHE A 316 17.26 -5.69 11.14
CA PHE A 316 17.77 -5.65 12.49
C PHE A 316 16.98 -4.69 13.39
N ASP A 317 16.83 -5.06 14.65
CA ASP A 317 16.09 -4.30 15.66
C ASP A 317 17.00 -3.27 16.37
N PRO A 318 16.75 -1.95 16.20
CA PRO A 318 17.51 -0.88 16.85
C PRO A 318 17.41 -0.86 18.39
N ASP A 319 16.37 -1.47 18.96
CA ASP A 319 16.22 -1.55 20.42
C ASP A 319 17.07 -2.68 21.02
N THR A 320 17.45 -3.69 20.23
CA THR A 320 18.28 -4.81 20.70
C THR A 320 19.78 -4.62 20.44
N VAL A 321 20.15 -3.86 19.40
CA VAL A 321 21.54 -3.74 18.93
C VAL A 321 22.51 -3.25 20.01
N HIS A 322 23.68 -3.89 20.09
CA HIS A 322 24.75 -3.45 20.97
C HIS A 322 25.29 -2.06 20.59
N SER A 323 25.68 -1.23 21.57
CA SER A 323 26.10 0.17 21.35
C SER A 323 27.34 0.34 20.46
N SER A 324 28.16 -0.70 20.29
CA SER A 324 29.34 -0.67 19.40
C SER A 324 29.06 -1.19 17.98
N LEU A 325 27.79 -1.44 17.65
CA LEU A 325 27.35 -1.73 16.29
C LEU A 325 26.61 -0.53 15.73
N LEU A 326 26.81 -0.26 14.45
CA LEU A 326 26.07 0.73 13.67
C LEU A 326 25.15 0.00 12.71
N LEU A 327 23.87 0.33 12.72
CA LEU A 327 22.90 -0.16 11.74
C LEU A 327 22.85 0.77 10.53
N SER A 328 22.75 0.21 9.33
CA SER A 328 22.43 0.96 8.11
C SER A 328 21.01 1.56 8.16
N GLU A 329 20.73 2.56 7.35
CA GLU A 329 19.42 3.25 7.32
C GLU A 329 18.25 2.31 7.02
N ASP A 330 18.49 1.31 6.15
CA ASP A 330 17.53 0.26 5.81
C ASP A 330 17.44 -0.87 6.85
N LEU A 331 18.23 -0.78 7.92
CA LEU A 331 18.38 -1.76 9.01
C LEU A 331 18.79 -3.17 8.53
N LYS A 332 19.36 -3.33 7.34
CA LYS A 332 19.80 -4.64 6.85
C LYS A 332 21.24 -4.97 7.17
N THR A 333 22.05 -3.96 7.46
CA THR A 333 23.48 -4.14 7.72
C THR A 333 23.80 -3.69 9.14
N ALA A 334 24.46 -4.55 9.89
CA ALA A 334 25.13 -4.20 11.14
C ALA A 334 26.63 -4.17 10.87
N SER A 335 27.28 -3.07 11.26
CA SER A 335 28.72 -2.85 11.09
C SER A 335 29.36 -2.52 12.43
N PHE A 336 30.62 -2.89 12.64
CA PHE A 336 31.33 -2.47 13.86
C PHE A 336 31.63 -0.98 13.83
N SER A 337 31.46 -0.31 14.97
CA SER A 337 31.86 1.07 15.19
C SER A 337 32.74 1.19 16.43
N VAL A 338 33.89 1.86 16.27
CA VAL A 338 34.81 2.16 17.38
C VAL A 338 34.13 3.09 18.39
N THR A 339 33.36 4.06 17.90
CA THR A 339 32.59 4.99 18.73
C THR A 339 31.27 4.35 19.11
N LYS A 340 30.93 4.38 20.40
CA LYS A 340 29.62 3.91 20.87
C LYS A 340 28.52 4.78 20.28
N GLN A 341 27.55 4.13 19.65
CA GLN A 341 26.37 4.75 19.09
C GLN A 341 25.43 5.22 20.21
N PRO A 342 24.80 6.39 20.08
CA PRO A 342 23.97 7.02 21.11
C PRO A 342 22.57 6.40 21.16
N TYR A 343 22.48 5.07 21.16
CA TYR A 343 21.20 4.39 21.23
C TYR A 343 20.55 4.54 22.62
N PRO A 344 19.22 4.72 22.71
CA PRO A 344 18.53 4.83 24.00
C PRO A 344 18.71 3.61 24.88
N ALA A 345 18.76 3.80 26.20
CA ALA A 345 18.78 2.71 27.16
C ALA A 345 17.45 1.93 27.09
N ARG A 346 17.53 0.62 26.83
CA ARG A 346 16.40 -0.30 26.71
C ARG A 346 16.75 -1.61 27.42
N ALA A 347 15.77 -2.29 28.01
CA ALA A 347 16.00 -3.56 28.69
C ALA A 347 16.39 -4.67 27.68
N GLU A 348 15.96 -4.52 26.44
CA GLU A 348 16.16 -5.42 25.31
C GLU A 348 17.57 -5.30 24.68
N ARG A 349 18.33 -4.26 25.05
CA ARG A 349 19.61 -3.92 24.43
C ARG A 349 20.74 -4.83 24.91
N PHE A 350 21.48 -5.41 23.97
CA PHE A 350 22.70 -6.14 24.30
C PHE A 350 23.79 -5.22 24.83
N THR A 351 24.41 -5.61 25.94
CA THR A 351 25.47 -4.81 26.59
C THR A 351 26.81 -5.54 26.74
N SER A 352 26.82 -6.87 26.62
CA SER A 352 28.05 -7.67 26.81
C SER A 352 28.69 -8.14 25.50
N PHE A 353 27.88 -8.44 24.47
CA PHE A 353 28.36 -8.94 23.19
C PHE A 353 27.86 -8.10 22.03
N LEU A 354 28.63 -8.03 20.94
CA LEU A 354 28.28 -7.34 19.70
C LEU A 354 27.17 -8.10 18.95
N GLN A 355 25.95 -8.05 19.48
CA GLN A 355 24.79 -8.78 19.00
C GLN A 355 23.65 -7.86 18.60
N VAL A 356 22.80 -8.37 17.72
CA VAL A 356 21.54 -7.75 17.33
C VAL A 356 20.55 -8.81 16.87
N PHE A 357 19.27 -8.61 17.18
CA PHE A 357 18.16 -9.45 16.73
C PHE A 357 17.50 -8.88 15.49
N SER A 358 16.70 -9.69 14.81
CA SER A 358 15.70 -9.21 13.88
C SER A 358 14.57 -8.49 14.60
N SER A 359 13.96 -7.52 13.93
CA SER A 359 12.73 -6.86 14.38
C SER A 359 11.55 -7.84 14.36
N GLN A 360 11.53 -8.73 13.35
CA GLN A 360 10.49 -9.71 13.13
C GLN A 360 10.72 -10.96 13.98
N SER A 361 9.61 -11.54 14.46
CA SER A 361 9.55 -12.87 15.06
C SER A 361 8.77 -13.83 14.18
N PHE A 362 9.14 -15.10 14.19
CA PHE A 362 8.52 -16.15 13.38
C PHE A 362 7.95 -17.24 14.28
N SER A 363 6.70 -17.63 14.06
CA SER A 363 6.01 -18.66 14.86
C SER A 363 5.35 -19.76 14.01
N SER A 364 5.34 -19.62 12.69
CA SER A 364 4.73 -20.58 11.76
C SER A 364 5.23 -20.34 10.33
N GLY A 365 5.06 -21.33 9.45
CA GLY A 365 5.34 -21.20 8.01
C GLY A 365 6.75 -21.63 7.59
N GLU A 366 7.18 -21.14 6.44
CA GLU A 366 8.47 -21.41 5.82
C GLU A 366 9.18 -20.09 5.54
N HIS A 367 10.41 -19.92 6.04
CA HIS A 367 11.16 -18.67 5.95
C HIS A 367 12.55 -18.90 5.39
N ARG A 368 13.04 -17.94 4.61
CA ARG A 368 14.35 -17.98 3.96
C ARG A 368 15.05 -16.65 4.12
N TRP A 369 16.32 -16.68 4.55
CA TRP A 369 17.14 -15.49 4.73
C TRP A 369 18.52 -15.69 4.12
N GLY A 370 18.95 -14.74 3.28
CA GLY A 370 20.35 -14.63 2.89
C GLY A 370 21.12 -13.83 3.93
N VAL A 371 22.33 -14.27 4.26
CA VAL A 371 23.24 -13.53 5.16
C VAL A 371 24.60 -13.44 4.51
N LYS A 372 25.11 -12.22 4.39
CA LYS A 372 26.47 -11.93 3.95
C LYS A 372 27.28 -11.44 5.15
N VAL A 373 28.47 -12.00 5.34
CA VAL A 373 29.38 -11.63 6.43
C VAL A 373 30.75 -11.32 5.86
N GLU A 374 31.34 -10.20 6.29
CA GLU A 374 32.68 -9.81 5.90
C GLU A 374 33.49 -9.32 7.12
N GLY A 375 34.80 -9.59 7.10
CA GLY A 375 35.77 -8.93 7.98
C GLY A 375 35.78 -9.35 9.45
N CYS A 376 34.98 -10.34 9.88
CA CYS A 376 34.99 -10.84 11.26
C CYS A 376 34.59 -12.33 11.37
N PRO A 377 35.04 -13.03 12.42
CA PRO A 377 34.38 -14.24 12.91
C PRO A 377 33.00 -13.89 13.45
N TRP A 378 32.06 -14.81 13.32
CA TRP A 378 30.64 -14.52 13.52
C TRP A 378 29.88 -15.69 14.13
N VAL A 379 28.74 -15.37 14.74
CA VAL A 379 27.70 -16.33 15.13
C VAL A 379 26.39 -15.89 14.48
N VAL A 380 25.70 -16.80 13.81
CA VAL A 380 24.42 -16.52 13.13
C VAL A 380 23.46 -17.68 13.39
N GLY A 381 22.22 -17.34 13.76
CA GLY A 381 21.20 -18.35 14.00
C GLY A 381 19.87 -17.76 14.44
N VAL A 382 19.09 -18.55 15.17
CA VAL A 382 17.81 -18.12 15.73
C VAL A 382 17.78 -18.34 17.23
N CYS A 383 16.96 -17.56 17.94
CA CYS A 383 16.78 -17.70 19.37
C CYS A 383 15.39 -17.22 19.82
N TYR A 384 14.99 -17.61 21.03
CA TYR A 384 13.78 -17.08 21.65
C TYR A 384 13.99 -15.67 22.21
N ARG A 385 12.86 -14.97 22.46
CA ARG A 385 12.87 -13.60 23.00
C ARG A 385 13.53 -13.51 24.37
N GLY A 386 13.41 -14.56 25.17
CA GLY A 386 13.91 -14.65 26.54
C GLY A 386 15.43 -14.71 26.69
N LEU A 387 16.20 -14.64 25.60
CA LEU A 387 17.67 -14.59 25.67
C LEU A 387 18.13 -13.41 26.56
N PRO A 388 18.99 -13.65 27.58
CA PRO A 388 19.55 -12.58 28.40
C PRO A 388 20.26 -11.53 27.55
N ARG A 389 20.22 -10.26 27.96
CA ARG A 389 20.83 -9.13 27.22
C ARG A 389 22.20 -8.70 27.73
N SER A 390 22.64 -9.30 28.83
CA SER A 390 23.92 -9.03 29.48
C SER A 390 24.50 -10.29 30.12
N GLY A 391 25.79 -10.25 30.45
CA GLY A 391 26.53 -11.34 31.07
C GLY A 391 26.88 -12.47 30.09
N MET A 392 27.56 -13.50 30.60
CA MET A 392 28.05 -14.61 29.77
C MET A 392 26.89 -15.35 29.06
N GLY A 393 25.78 -15.60 29.76
CA GLY A 393 24.62 -16.29 29.19
C GLY A 393 23.84 -15.52 28.12
N SER A 394 24.23 -14.27 27.81
CA SER A 394 23.65 -13.50 26.70
C SER A 394 24.20 -13.88 25.33
N GLY A 395 25.30 -14.64 25.28
CA GLY A 395 25.92 -15.06 24.02
C GLY A 395 25.09 -16.13 23.33
N LEU A 396 24.83 -15.96 22.03
CA LEU A 396 24.07 -16.92 21.22
C LEU A 396 24.59 -18.36 21.34
N GLU A 397 25.91 -18.54 21.28
CA GLU A 397 26.56 -19.85 21.36
C GLU A 397 26.49 -20.49 22.75
N SER A 398 26.29 -19.68 23.80
CA SER A 398 26.30 -20.12 25.20
C SER A 398 24.91 -20.38 25.79
N SER A 399 23.86 -20.05 25.04
CA SER A 399 22.50 -20.00 25.55
C SER A 399 21.69 -21.27 25.29
N GLY A 400 20.94 -21.69 26.31
CA GLY A 400 19.91 -22.75 26.21
C GLY A 400 18.71 -22.42 25.31
N HIS A 401 18.60 -21.17 24.84
CA HIS A 401 17.46 -20.69 24.05
C HIS A 401 17.84 -20.31 22.62
N ALA A 402 18.96 -20.82 22.10
CA ALA A 402 19.50 -20.47 20.80
C ALA A 402 19.96 -21.70 19.98
N TRP A 403 19.84 -21.57 18.66
CA TRP A 403 20.32 -22.51 17.65
C TRP A 403 21.10 -21.74 16.60
N CYS A 404 22.41 -21.91 16.56
CA CYS A 404 23.26 -21.07 15.71
C CYS A 404 24.50 -21.80 15.20
N LEU A 405 25.05 -21.26 14.11
CA LEU A 405 26.38 -21.61 13.64
C LEU A 405 27.37 -20.54 14.06
N MET A 406 28.55 -20.97 14.47
CA MET A 406 29.71 -20.11 14.72
C MET A 406 30.81 -20.45 13.73
N TRP A 407 31.35 -19.43 13.08
CA TRP A 407 32.51 -19.55 12.22
C TRP A 407 33.67 -18.71 12.77
N CYS A 408 34.79 -19.37 13.06
CA CYS A 408 36.02 -18.73 13.52
C CYS A 408 37.23 -19.53 13.03
N ASP A 409 38.26 -18.85 12.51
CA ASP A 409 39.51 -19.46 12.03
C ASP A 409 39.33 -20.64 11.06
N ASN A 410 38.39 -20.51 10.12
CA ASN A 410 38.00 -21.55 9.15
C ASN A 410 37.35 -22.80 9.77
N LEU A 411 36.99 -22.76 11.05
CA LEU A 411 36.28 -23.82 11.75
C LEU A 411 34.83 -23.42 11.94
N LEU A 412 33.93 -24.28 11.47
CA LEU A 412 32.51 -24.13 11.66
C LEU A 412 32.04 -25.03 12.80
N ARG A 413 31.18 -24.50 13.67
CA ARG A 413 30.59 -25.21 14.81
C ARG A 413 29.10 -24.95 14.84
N ALA A 414 28.32 -25.96 15.17
CA ALA A 414 26.90 -25.82 15.49
C ALA A 414 26.74 -25.74 17.00
N TYR A 415 25.88 -24.84 17.46
CA TYR A 415 25.46 -24.75 18.86
C TYR A 415 23.95 -24.93 18.91
N GLU A 416 23.52 -25.91 19.71
CA GLU A 416 22.11 -26.17 20.02
C GLU A 416 21.94 -26.10 21.53
N GLN A 417 21.19 -25.11 22.01
CA GLN A 417 20.92 -24.92 23.44
C GLN A 417 22.20 -24.90 24.29
N GLY A 418 23.26 -24.25 23.79
CA GLY A 418 24.56 -24.14 24.45
C GLY A 418 25.48 -25.35 24.28
N GLN A 419 25.04 -26.43 23.63
CA GLN A 419 25.88 -27.60 23.34
C GLN A 419 26.59 -27.47 22.00
N GLU A 420 27.91 -27.61 21.99
CA GLU A 420 28.74 -27.51 20.79
C GLU A 420 28.80 -28.84 20.03
N THR A 421 28.64 -28.77 18.71
CA THR A 421 28.95 -29.84 17.76
C THR A 421 29.93 -29.32 16.69
N PRO A 422 31.17 -29.83 16.66
CA PRO A 422 32.13 -29.46 15.62
C PRO A 422 31.66 -29.90 14.22
N LEU A 423 31.79 -29.02 13.23
CA LEU A 423 31.44 -29.31 11.83
C LEU A 423 32.69 -29.39 10.94
N LYS A 424 32.48 -29.64 9.66
CA LYS A 424 33.55 -29.70 8.66
C LYS A 424 34.29 -28.38 8.60
N ARG A 425 35.60 -28.45 8.30
CA ARG A 425 36.42 -27.27 8.02
C ARG A 425 35.86 -26.56 6.78
N THR A 426 35.51 -25.28 6.93
CA THR A 426 34.90 -24.48 5.86
C THR A 426 35.75 -23.24 5.64
N PRO A 427 36.71 -23.28 4.70
CA PRO A 427 37.52 -22.12 4.39
C PRO A 427 36.66 -21.03 3.74
N ALA A 428 36.78 -19.80 4.25
CA ALA A 428 36.10 -18.60 3.75
C ALA A 428 34.56 -18.73 3.58
N LEU A 429 33.82 -18.54 4.66
CA LEU A 429 32.35 -18.55 4.67
C LEU A 429 31.79 -17.13 4.81
N ASN A 430 31.48 -16.51 3.66
CA ASN A 430 31.07 -15.10 3.60
C ASN A 430 29.62 -14.90 3.16
N ARG A 431 28.97 -15.94 2.62
CA ARG A 431 27.57 -15.89 2.18
C ARG A 431 26.85 -17.18 2.54
N MET A 432 25.70 -17.04 3.18
CA MET A 432 24.89 -18.15 3.64
C MET A 432 23.43 -17.94 3.30
N GLU A 433 22.69 -19.04 3.22
CA GLU A 433 21.24 -19.07 3.25
C GLU A 433 20.78 -19.87 4.46
N ILE A 434 19.78 -19.34 5.15
CA ILE A 434 19.14 -19.95 6.30
C ILE A 434 17.70 -20.26 5.90
N LEU A 435 17.26 -21.50 6.17
CA LEU A 435 15.92 -21.99 5.90
C LEU A 435 15.28 -22.45 7.21
N LEU A 436 14.16 -21.84 7.57
CA LEU A 436 13.36 -22.20 8.73
C LEU A 436 12.02 -22.79 8.27
N SER A 437 11.75 -24.03 8.68
CA SER A 437 10.51 -24.74 8.40
C SER A 437 9.83 -25.15 9.70
N PHE A 438 8.68 -24.55 10.01
CA PHE A 438 7.88 -25.00 11.15
C PHE A 438 7.14 -26.30 10.82
N SER A 439 6.73 -26.50 9.57
CA SER A 439 6.02 -27.72 9.16
C SER A 439 6.91 -28.97 9.23
N GLN A 440 8.19 -28.81 8.89
CA GLN A 440 9.17 -29.90 8.93
C GLN A 440 9.97 -29.92 10.24
N CYS A 441 9.77 -28.94 11.13
CA CYS A 441 10.53 -28.75 12.37
C CYS A 441 12.05 -28.72 12.11
N THR A 442 12.48 -27.91 11.13
CA THR A 442 13.90 -27.80 10.77
C THR A 442 14.40 -26.36 10.66
N LEU A 443 15.67 -26.18 11.03
CA LEU A 443 16.45 -24.98 10.74
C LEU A 443 17.74 -25.41 10.02
N ALA A 444 17.85 -25.07 8.75
CA ALA A 444 18.94 -25.51 7.88
C ALA A 444 19.79 -24.33 7.40
N PHE A 445 21.10 -24.56 7.31
CA PHE A 445 22.11 -23.59 6.89
C PHE A 445 22.83 -24.11 5.67
N TYR A 446 23.03 -23.22 4.70
CA TYR A 446 23.73 -23.52 3.46
C TYR A 446 24.74 -22.42 3.16
N SER A 447 25.92 -22.78 2.68
CA SER A 447 26.86 -21.81 2.09
C SER A 447 26.51 -21.58 0.63
N ILE A 448 26.61 -20.34 0.18
CA ILE A 448 26.46 -19.98 -1.23
C ILE A 448 27.84 -19.58 -1.77
N SER A 449 28.30 -20.27 -2.81
CA SER A 449 29.53 -19.92 -3.51
C SER A 449 29.42 -18.54 -4.18
N ASN A 450 30.40 -17.66 -3.92
CA ASN A 450 30.45 -16.34 -4.55
C ASN A 450 30.71 -16.40 -6.06
N VAL A 451 31.32 -17.48 -6.56
CA VAL A 451 31.69 -17.63 -7.97
C VAL A 451 30.62 -18.37 -8.76
N SER A 452 30.20 -19.54 -8.27
CA SER A 452 29.29 -20.42 -8.99
C SER A 452 27.83 -20.29 -8.58
N GLY A 453 27.53 -19.57 -7.49
CA GLY A 453 26.20 -19.56 -6.88
C GLY A 453 25.77 -20.92 -6.30
N ALA A 454 26.62 -21.94 -6.35
CA ALA A 454 26.31 -23.27 -5.89
C ALA A 454 26.00 -23.27 -4.39
N LYS A 455 24.90 -23.94 -4.04
CA LYS A 455 24.43 -24.07 -2.67
C LYS A 455 24.98 -25.37 -2.08
N THR A 456 25.70 -25.27 -0.97
CA THR A 456 26.25 -26.42 -0.24
C THR A 456 25.64 -26.46 1.16
N HIS A 457 25.12 -27.62 1.56
CA HIS A 457 24.57 -27.82 2.89
C HIS A 457 25.68 -27.76 3.95
N LEU A 458 25.43 -27.02 5.03
CA LEU A 458 26.34 -26.90 6.17
C LEU A 458 25.85 -27.73 7.36
N HIS A 459 24.61 -27.46 7.81
CA HIS A 459 24.04 -28.11 8.98
C HIS A 459 22.51 -27.96 9.01
N THR A 460 21.83 -28.86 9.69
CA THR A 460 20.38 -28.76 9.95
C THR A 460 20.08 -29.18 11.38
N PHE A 461 19.46 -28.27 12.14
CA PHE A 461 18.85 -28.58 13.42
C PHE A 461 17.46 -29.15 13.18
N LYS A 462 17.10 -30.22 13.89
CA LYS A 462 15.75 -30.80 13.89
C LYS A 462 15.09 -30.49 15.23
N THR A 463 14.32 -29.41 15.27
CA THR A 463 13.75 -28.88 16.50
C THR A 463 12.35 -28.33 16.25
N GLY A 464 11.43 -28.65 17.15
CA GLY A 464 10.10 -28.05 17.19
C GLY A 464 10.12 -26.84 18.10
N PHE A 465 10.18 -25.63 17.51
CA PHE A 465 10.18 -24.40 18.27
C PHE A 465 8.86 -24.23 19.04
N THR A 466 8.95 -23.94 20.33
CA THR A 466 7.81 -23.79 21.25
C THR A 466 7.37 -22.34 21.40
N GLU A 467 8.24 -21.39 21.03
CA GLU A 467 8.03 -19.96 21.12
C GLU A 467 8.40 -19.28 19.79
N PRO A 468 7.94 -18.05 19.53
CA PRO A 468 8.39 -17.27 18.40
C PRO A 468 9.92 -17.09 18.43
N VAL A 469 10.57 -17.35 17.29
CA VAL A 469 12.01 -17.21 17.13
C VAL A 469 12.37 -15.92 16.40
N TYR A 470 13.52 -15.37 16.75
CA TYR A 470 14.13 -14.21 16.13
C TYR A 470 15.41 -14.64 15.43
N LEU A 471 15.67 -14.11 14.24
CA LEU A 471 17.00 -14.21 13.63
C LEU A 471 17.97 -13.38 14.47
N ALA A 472 19.15 -13.88 14.74
CA ALA A 472 20.14 -13.20 15.56
C ALA A 472 21.54 -13.37 14.98
N VAL A 473 22.32 -12.30 15.08
CA VAL A 473 23.71 -12.27 14.61
C VAL A 473 24.62 -11.71 15.70
N ARG A 474 25.85 -12.20 15.72
CA ARG A 474 26.93 -11.75 16.59
C ARG A 474 28.20 -11.55 15.79
N MET A 475 28.86 -10.42 16.01
CA MET A 475 30.25 -10.22 15.61
C MET A 475 31.16 -10.60 16.76
N MET A 476 32.16 -11.45 16.51
CA MET A 476 33.07 -11.88 17.57
C MET A 476 34.29 -10.97 17.69
N SER A 477 34.55 -10.12 16.70
CA SER A 477 35.66 -9.16 16.72
C SER A 477 35.22 -7.77 16.24
N GLY A 478 35.81 -6.74 16.84
CA GLY A 478 35.59 -5.34 16.49
C GLY A 478 36.54 -4.86 15.39
N GLN A 479 36.55 -5.54 14.24
CA GLN A 479 37.37 -5.11 13.10
C GLN A 479 36.66 -3.95 12.36
N PRO A 480 37.34 -2.88 11.93
CA PRO A 480 36.69 -1.73 11.28
C PRO A 480 35.94 -2.06 9.98
N LYS A 481 36.32 -3.15 9.29
CA LYS A 481 35.65 -3.63 8.07
C LYS A 481 34.56 -4.67 8.34
N ALA A 482 34.35 -5.03 9.61
CA ALA A 482 33.39 -6.05 9.99
C ALA A 482 31.96 -5.58 9.75
N HIS A 483 31.23 -6.31 8.91
CA HIS A 483 29.81 -6.09 8.71
C HIS A 483 29.07 -7.39 8.39
N ILE A 484 27.80 -7.44 8.81
CA ILE A 484 26.86 -8.51 8.53
C ILE A 484 25.64 -7.88 7.86
N THR A 485 25.28 -8.37 6.68
CA THR A 485 24.16 -7.86 5.89
C THR A 485 23.13 -8.96 5.65
N LEU A 486 21.86 -8.65 5.90
CA LEU A 486 20.72 -9.46 5.51
C LEU A 486 20.40 -9.22 4.03
N CYS A 487 20.36 -10.29 3.25
CA CYS A 487 20.11 -10.28 1.81
C CYS A 487 18.86 -11.09 1.47
N GLN A 488 18.23 -10.76 0.35
CA GLN A 488 17.19 -11.60 -0.26
C GLN A 488 17.80 -12.68 -1.16
#